data_AF-A0A7X2TTP4-F1
#
_entry.id   AF-A0A7X2TTP4-F1
#
_cell.length_a   1.000
_cell.length_b   1.000
_cell.length_c   1.000
_cell.angle_alpha   90.00
_cell.angle_beta   90.00
_cell.angle_gamma   90.00
#
_symmetry.space_group_name_H-M   'P 1'
#
loop_
_entity.id
_entity.type
_entity.pdbx_description
1 polymer ?
#
loop_
_entity_poly.entity_id
_entity_poly.type
_entity_poly.pdbx_seq_one_letter_code
_entity_poly.pdbx_strand_id
1 'polypeptide(L)'
;MENPKRDFLRHALATLAYRGNRTLSGAPESFGDFRPAEGTRSSAEILAHIGDLFDWAIGLAQGRHEWREAAPMPWLNEIERVFAAIQLLDAYLASTEPLLCSEERLLQGPVADALTHFGQIAILRRMAGSPVRPENYFRAAISAGVIEHDR
;
A
#
# COMPACT_ATOMS: atom_id res chain seq x y z
N MET A 1 8.80 15.82 20.39
CA MET A 1 7.52 16.56 20.56
C MET A 1 6.49 15.73 19.83
N GLU A 2 5.43 15.29 20.50
CA GLU A 2 4.36 14.52 19.86
C GLU A 2 3.83 15.30 18.65
N ASN A 3 3.69 14.64 17.51
CA ASN A 3 3.02 15.21 16.34
C ASN A 3 1.78 14.36 16.05
N PRO A 4 0.63 14.71 16.65
CA PRO A 4 -0.58 13.90 16.54
C PRO A 4 -1.04 13.64 15.11
N LYS A 5 -0.74 14.55 14.17
CA LYS A 5 -1.08 14.36 12.75
C LYS A 5 -0.19 13.30 12.10
N ARG A 6 1.12 13.35 12.35
CA ARG A 6 2.04 12.29 11.91
C ARG A 6 1.67 10.96 12.53
N ASP A 7 1.40 10.93 13.83
CA ASP A 7 1.03 9.70 14.54
C ASP A 7 -0.26 9.10 13.98
N PHE A 8 -1.27 9.93 13.68
CA PHE A 8 -2.49 9.48 13.02
C PHE A 8 -2.26 8.99 11.58
N LEU A 9 -1.43 9.70 10.80
CA LEU A 9 -1.08 9.26 9.45
C LEU A 9 -0.31 7.93 9.47
N ARG A 10 0.61 7.73 10.43
CA ARG A 10 1.29 6.46 10.64
C ARG A 10 0.33 5.33 11.03
N HIS A 11 -0.68 5.63 11.85
CA HIS A 11 -1.75 4.66 12.12
C HIS A 11 -2.58 4.33 10.87
N ALA A 12 -2.82 5.31 9.99
CA ALA A 12 -3.47 5.07 8.70
C ALA A 12 -2.61 4.18 7.77
N LEU A 13 -1.28 4.37 7.76
CA LEU A 13 -0.35 3.49 7.03
C LEU A 13 -0.36 2.07 7.58
N ALA A 14 -0.30 1.88 8.90
CA ALA A 14 -0.42 0.56 9.52
C ALA A 14 -1.76 -0.10 9.19
N THR A 15 -2.86 0.68 9.15
CA THR A 15 -4.18 0.19 8.75
C THR A 15 -4.19 -0.27 7.29
N LEU A 16 -3.61 0.53 6.40
CA LEU A 16 -3.48 0.20 4.98
C LEU A 16 -2.61 -1.05 4.77
N ALA A 17 -1.46 -1.13 5.45
CA ALA A 17 -0.54 -2.27 5.39
C ALA A 17 -1.21 -3.56 5.88
N TYR A 18 -1.92 -3.51 7.01
CA TYR A 18 -2.66 -4.67 7.53
C TYR A 18 -3.72 -5.15 6.53
N ARG A 19 -4.53 -4.23 5.99
CA ARG A 19 -5.55 -4.57 4.98
C ARG A 19 -4.94 -5.10 3.68
N GLY A 20 -3.82 -4.52 3.26
CA GLY A 20 -3.03 -4.99 2.12
C GLY A 20 -2.53 -6.41 2.35
N ASN A 21 -1.93 -6.69 3.52
CA ASN A 21 -1.44 -8.02 3.90
C ASN A 21 -2.56 -9.05 3.81
N ARG A 22 -3.72 -8.76 4.42
CA ARG A 22 -4.90 -9.64 4.35
C ARG A 22 -5.37 -9.89 2.92
N THR A 23 -5.28 -8.89 2.05
CA THR A 23 -5.71 -8.97 0.64
C THR A 23 -4.77 -9.83 -0.20
N LEU A 24 -3.46 -9.70 0.04
CA LEU A 24 -2.39 -10.35 -0.74
C LEU A 24 -2.08 -11.76 -0.25
N SER A 25 -2.26 -12.02 1.05
CA SER A 25 -2.00 -13.30 1.70
C SER A 25 -2.69 -14.47 1.01
N GLY A 26 -1.93 -15.55 0.78
CA GLY A 26 -2.43 -16.79 0.19
C GLY A 26 -2.84 -16.68 -1.27
N ALA A 27 -2.38 -15.66 -2.01
CA ALA A 27 -2.52 -15.62 -3.45
C ALA A 27 -1.48 -16.52 -4.14
N PRO A 28 -1.87 -17.37 -5.10
CA PRO A 28 -0.89 -18.10 -5.90
C PRO A 28 -0.07 -17.11 -6.73
N GLU A 29 1.17 -17.44 -7.06
CA GLU A 29 2.05 -16.57 -7.86
C GLU A 29 1.43 -16.19 -9.21
N SER A 30 0.72 -17.14 -9.86
CA SER A 30 -0.02 -16.91 -11.11
C SER A 30 -1.15 -15.88 -11.00
N PHE A 31 -1.53 -15.47 -9.79
CA PHE A 31 -2.50 -14.39 -9.60
C PHE A 31 -1.97 -13.05 -10.09
N GLY A 32 -0.65 -12.84 -10.11
CA GLY A 32 -0.02 -11.63 -10.65
C GLY A 32 -0.42 -11.36 -12.11
N ASP A 33 -0.59 -12.42 -12.91
CA ASP A 33 -0.97 -12.35 -14.32
C ASP A 33 -2.49 -12.22 -14.53
N PHE A 34 -3.29 -12.40 -13.48
CA PHE A 34 -4.75 -12.37 -13.61
C PHE A 34 -5.22 -10.99 -14.08
N ARG A 35 -6.01 -10.98 -15.15
CA ARG A 35 -6.59 -9.80 -15.77
C ARG A 35 -8.09 -10.05 -16.03
N PRO A 36 -9.00 -9.22 -15.51
CA PRO A 36 -10.43 -9.48 -15.61
C PRO A 36 -11.00 -9.25 -17.03
N ALA A 37 -10.41 -8.33 -17.79
CA ALA A 37 -10.78 -8.06 -19.18
C ALA A 37 -9.63 -7.42 -19.97
N GLU A 38 -9.70 -7.46 -21.30
CA GLU A 38 -8.74 -6.78 -22.17
C GLU A 38 -8.65 -5.27 -21.81
N GLY A 39 -7.42 -4.74 -21.75
CA GLY A 39 -7.15 -3.33 -21.42
C GLY A 39 -7.11 -2.95 -19.94
N THR A 40 -7.31 -3.88 -18.99
CA THR A 40 -7.67 -3.53 -17.60
C THR A 40 -6.62 -3.57 -16.47
N ARG A 41 -5.31 -3.37 -16.60
CA ARG A 41 -4.34 -3.76 -15.53
C ARG A 41 -4.44 -5.22 -14.99
N SER A 42 -3.34 -5.95 -14.98
CA SER A 42 -3.21 -7.21 -14.23
C SER A 42 -3.11 -6.96 -12.73
N SER A 43 -3.27 -7.99 -11.90
CA SER A 43 -3.08 -7.86 -10.46
C SER A 43 -1.67 -7.33 -10.10
N ALA A 44 -0.63 -7.80 -10.81
CA ALA A 44 0.74 -7.30 -10.61
C ALA A 44 0.90 -5.85 -11.07
N GLU A 45 0.25 -5.42 -12.17
CA GLU A 45 0.26 -4.02 -12.62
C GLU A 45 -0.44 -3.09 -11.60
N ILE A 46 -1.50 -3.55 -10.94
CA ILE A 46 -2.13 -2.80 -9.84
C ILE A 46 -1.18 -2.71 -8.63
N LEU A 47 -0.51 -3.81 -8.28
CA LEU A 47 0.39 -3.82 -7.13
C LEU A 47 1.65 -2.98 -7.35
N ALA A 48 2.24 -3.03 -8.56
CA ALA A 48 3.33 -2.16 -8.97
C ALA A 48 2.94 -0.67 -8.87
N HIS A 49 1.72 -0.33 -9.32
CA HIS A 49 1.19 1.02 -9.19
C HIS A 49 1.06 1.47 -7.73
N ILE A 50 0.65 0.57 -6.82
CA ILE A 50 0.66 0.87 -5.37
C ILE A 50 2.09 1.18 -4.90
N GLY A 51 3.10 0.44 -5.37
CA GLY A 51 4.50 0.74 -5.09
C GLY A 51 4.91 2.14 -5.54
N ASP A 52 4.52 2.52 -6.76
CA ASP A 52 4.79 3.85 -7.32
C ASP A 52 4.14 4.97 -6.50
N LEU A 53 2.93 4.74 -5.96
CA LEU A 53 2.27 5.70 -5.06
C LEU A 53 3.10 5.97 -3.80
N PHE A 54 3.76 4.95 -3.23
CA PHE A 54 4.58 5.14 -2.02
C PHE A 54 5.97 5.72 -2.31
N ASP A 55 6.57 5.38 -3.46
CA ASP A 55 7.77 6.08 -3.96
C ASP A 55 7.47 7.58 -4.16
N TRP A 56 6.32 7.89 -4.75
CA TRP A 56 5.84 9.26 -4.91
C TRP A 56 5.53 9.94 -3.57
N ALA A 57 4.90 9.23 -2.63
CA ALA A 57 4.59 9.77 -1.29
C ALA A 57 5.84 10.22 -0.55
N ILE A 58 6.92 9.43 -0.61
CA ILE A 58 8.24 9.82 -0.07
C ILE A 58 8.80 11.05 -0.79
N GLY A 59 8.69 11.09 -2.12
CA GLY A 59 9.04 12.27 -2.91
C GLY A 59 8.31 13.53 -2.40
N LEU A 60 6.99 13.48 -2.29
CA LEU A 60 6.14 14.57 -1.81
C LEU A 60 6.51 15.01 -0.39
N ALA A 61 6.73 14.05 0.51
CA ALA A 61 7.14 14.31 1.90
C ALA A 61 8.45 15.12 1.97
N GLN A 62 9.32 14.92 0.97
CA GLN A 62 10.61 15.58 0.78
C GLN A 62 10.56 16.73 -0.23
N GLY A 63 9.38 17.20 -0.63
CA GLY A 63 9.21 18.36 -1.52
C GLY A 63 9.49 18.10 -3.00
N ARG A 64 9.62 16.85 -3.41
CA ARG A 64 9.77 16.45 -4.82
C ARG A 64 8.42 16.04 -5.41
N HIS A 65 8.13 16.57 -6.58
CA HIS A 65 6.89 16.30 -7.32
C HIS A 65 7.19 15.51 -8.60
N GLU A 66 7.71 14.29 -8.44
CA GLU A 66 8.12 13.43 -9.55
C GLU A 66 7.32 12.13 -9.53
N TRP A 67 6.65 11.82 -10.64
CA TRP A 67 6.01 10.52 -10.86
C TRP A 67 6.93 9.63 -11.68
N ARG A 68 7.06 8.36 -11.31
CA ARG A 68 7.79 7.34 -12.06
C ARG A 68 6.96 6.06 -12.07
N GLU A 69 6.66 5.58 -13.26
CA GLU A 69 5.94 4.32 -13.44
C GLU A 69 6.97 3.17 -13.50
N ALA A 70 6.86 2.22 -12.58
CA ALA A 70 7.73 1.05 -12.56
C ALA A 70 7.19 -0.06 -13.47
N ALA A 71 8.09 -0.80 -14.11
CA ALA A 71 7.73 -2.05 -14.75
C ALA A 71 7.34 -3.09 -13.69
N PRO A 72 6.18 -3.78 -13.80
CA PRO A 72 5.80 -4.80 -12.84
C PRO A 72 6.83 -5.94 -12.77
N MET A 73 7.11 -6.37 -11.55
CA MET A 73 7.95 -7.50 -11.18
C MET A 73 7.09 -8.75 -10.92
N PRO A 74 7.71 -9.93 -10.72
CA PRO A 74 6.98 -11.11 -10.25
C PRO A 74 6.18 -10.81 -8.98
N TRP A 75 5.03 -11.45 -8.84
CA TRP A 75 4.02 -11.16 -7.82
C TRP A 75 4.59 -11.01 -6.39
N LEU A 76 5.45 -11.96 -5.98
CA LEU A 76 6.05 -11.94 -4.65
C LEU A 76 7.03 -10.76 -4.48
N ASN A 77 7.79 -10.41 -5.51
CA ASN A 77 8.68 -9.25 -5.48
C ASN A 77 7.90 -7.93 -5.40
N GLU A 78 6.73 -7.85 -6.04
CA GLU A 78 5.86 -6.68 -5.91
C GLU A 78 5.29 -6.52 -4.49
N ILE A 79 4.91 -7.61 -3.84
CA ILE A 79 4.51 -7.58 -2.43
C ILE A 79 5.65 -7.01 -1.58
N GLU A 80 6.87 -7.55 -1.73
CA GLU A 80 8.04 -7.08 -0.97
C GLU A 80 8.34 -5.61 -1.21
N ARG A 81 8.30 -5.15 -2.47
CA ARG A 81 8.51 -3.75 -2.85
C ARG A 81 7.49 -2.83 -2.18
N VAL A 82 6.21 -3.18 -2.24
CA VAL A 82 5.13 -2.36 -1.67
C VAL A 82 5.28 -2.21 -0.16
N PHE A 83 5.51 -3.30 0.57
CA PHE A 83 5.68 -3.21 2.03
C PHE A 83 6.95 -2.45 2.42
N ALA A 84 8.04 -2.62 1.68
CA ALA A 84 9.26 -1.83 1.89
C ALA A 84 9.01 -0.33 1.68
N ALA A 85 8.26 0.05 0.65
CA ALA A 85 7.94 1.45 0.36
C ALA A 85 7.01 2.07 1.43
N ILE A 86 6.00 1.33 1.89
CA ILE A 86 5.14 1.77 3.01
C ILE A 86 5.96 1.94 4.29
N GLN A 87 6.86 1.00 4.60
CA GLN A 87 7.74 1.04 5.77
C GLN A 87 8.67 2.25 5.72
N LEU A 88 9.18 2.61 4.53
CA LEU A 88 10.01 3.78 4.33
C LEU A 88 9.24 5.08 4.64
N LEU A 89 7.98 5.18 4.20
CA LEU A 89 7.12 6.34 4.52
C LEU A 89 6.80 6.41 6.01
N ASP A 90 6.46 5.29 6.65
CA ASP A 90 6.27 5.27 8.11
C ASP A 90 7.52 5.73 8.85
N ALA A 91 8.71 5.23 8.47
CA ALA A 91 9.97 5.63 9.08
C ALA A 91 10.27 7.12 8.89
N TYR A 92 9.97 7.69 7.71
CA TYR A 92 10.12 9.12 7.47
C TYR A 92 9.17 9.94 8.37
N LEU A 93 7.92 9.51 8.52
CA LEU A 93 6.95 10.16 9.41
C LEU A 93 7.31 10.02 10.89
N ALA A 94 8.00 8.94 11.28
CA ALA A 94 8.51 8.75 12.64
C ALA A 94 9.73 9.64 12.96
N SER A 95 10.42 10.13 11.92
CA SER A 95 11.63 10.93 12.07
C SER A 95 11.34 12.39 12.47
N THR A 96 12.41 13.15 12.73
CA THR A 96 12.36 14.59 12.96
C THR A 96 12.51 15.42 11.68
N GLU A 97 12.66 14.79 10.51
CA GLU A 97 12.82 15.50 9.24
C GLU A 97 11.59 16.36 8.94
N PRO A 98 11.74 17.53 8.28
CA PRO A 98 10.61 18.37 7.93
C PRO A 98 9.68 17.68 6.91
N LEU A 99 8.37 17.80 7.12
CA LEU A 99 7.39 17.42 6.09
C LEU A 99 7.20 18.63 5.17
N LEU A 100 7.53 18.49 3.89
CA LEU A 100 7.38 19.57 2.90
C LEU A 100 6.01 19.57 2.20
N CYS A 101 5.09 18.76 2.69
CA CYS A 101 3.67 18.76 2.36
C CYS A 101 2.84 18.53 3.63
N SER A 102 1.51 18.62 3.56
CA SER A 102 0.67 18.36 4.72
C SER A 102 0.32 16.87 4.83
N GLU A 103 0.11 16.39 6.05
CA GLU A 103 -0.29 15.01 6.31
C GLU A 103 -1.62 14.68 5.62
N GLU A 104 -2.55 15.63 5.55
CA GLU A 104 -3.83 15.47 4.86
C GLU A 104 -3.66 15.25 3.36
N ARG A 105 -2.68 15.91 2.71
CA ARG A 105 -2.42 15.73 1.28
C ARG A 105 -1.80 14.37 0.98
N LEU A 106 -0.94 13.86 1.88
CA LEU A 106 -0.43 12.49 1.79
C LEU A 106 -1.55 11.47 1.98
N LEU A 107 -2.46 11.71 2.93
CA LEU A 107 -3.62 10.85 3.12
C LEU A 107 -4.55 10.87 1.91
N GLN A 108 -4.88 12.05 1.39
CA GLN A 108 -5.81 12.27 0.28
C GLN A 108 -5.31 11.68 -1.04
N GLY A 109 -4.01 11.81 -1.33
CA GLY A 109 -3.41 11.34 -2.56
C GLY A 109 -2.98 9.87 -2.44
N PRO A 110 -1.68 9.60 -2.21
CA PRO A 110 -1.13 8.26 -2.36
C PRO A 110 -1.75 7.22 -1.42
N VAL A 111 -2.07 7.58 -0.17
CA VAL A 111 -2.58 6.60 0.81
C VAL A 111 -4.02 6.18 0.49
N ALA A 112 -4.92 7.11 0.23
CA ALA A 112 -6.30 6.80 -0.12
C ALA A 112 -6.41 6.08 -1.48
N ASP A 113 -5.54 6.42 -2.43
CA ASP A 113 -5.48 5.77 -3.73
C ASP A 113 -5.01 4.31 -3.60
N ALA A 114 -3.94 4.06 -2.84
CA ALA A 114 -3.48 2.71 -2.54
C ALA A 114 -4.55 1.86 -1.83
N LEU A 115 -5.30 2.44 -0.89
CA LEU A 115 -6.42 1.74 -0.23
C LEU A 115 -7.52 1.34 -1.23
N THR A 116 -7.80 2.20 -2.21
CA THR A 116 -8.76 1.93 -3.29
C THR A 116 -8.27 0.78 -4.18
N HIS A 117 -6.99 0.78 -4.54
CA HIS A 117 -6.37 -0.28 -5.34
C HIS A 117 -6.28 -1.62 -4.62
N PHE A 118 -6.07 -1.65 -3.30
CA PHE A 118 -6.24 -2.91 -2.54
C PHE A 118 -7.68 -3.45 -2.60
N GLY A 119 -8.69 -2.56 -2.62
CA GLY A 119 -10.08 -2.94 -2.87
C GLY A 119 -10.29 -3.60 -4.25
N GLN A 120 -9.61 -3.09 -5.29
CA GLN A 120 -9.61 -3.70 -6.62
C GLN A 120 -8.95 -5.08 -6.60
N ILE A 121 -7.78 -5.24 -5.98
CA ILE A 121 -7.13 -6.55 -5.83
C ILE A 121 -8.06 -7.52 -5.11
N ALA A 122 -8.76 -7.09 -4.05
CA ALA A 122 -9.68 -7.96 -3.32
C ALA A 122 -10.85 -8.50 -4.18
N ILE A 123 -11.39 -7.71 -5.12
CA ILE A 123 -12.40 -8.21 -6.05
C ILE A 123 -11.77 -9.13 -7.12
N LEU A 124 -10.57 -8.83 -7.62
CA LEU A 124 -9.85 -9.69 -8.56
C LEU A 124 -9.52 -11.06 -7.94
N ARG A 125 -9.12 -11.10 -6.66
CA ARG A 125 -8.90 -12.33 -5.88
C ARG A 125 -10.12 -13.24 -5.93
N ARG A 126 -11.32 -12.67 -5.77
CA ARG A 126 -12.59 -13.42 -5.85
C ARG A 126 -12.86 -13.92 -7.28
N MET A 127 -12.66 -13.08 -8.29
CA MET A 127 -12.86 -13.45 -9.69
C MET A 127 -11.89 -14.57 -10.14
N ALA A 128 -10.66 -14.56 -9.62
CA ALA A 128 -9.64 -15.57 -9.87
C ALA A 128 -9.82 -16.87 -9.06
N GLY A 129 -10.94 -17.05 -8.35
CA GLY A 129 -11.22 -18.25 -7.57
C GLY A 129 -10.40 -18.41 -6.28
N SER A 130 -9.74 -17.34 -5.81
CA SER A 130 -8.93 -17.35 -4.60
C SER A 130 -9.31 -16.17 -3.69
N PRO A 131 -10.52 -16.20 -3.08
CA PRO A 131 -11.07 -15.06 -2.37
C PRO A 131 -10.32 -14.75 -1.06
N VAL A 132 -10.28 -13.46 -0.72
CA VAL A 132 -9.77 -12.97 0.57
C VAL A 132 -10.63 -13.49 1.72
N ARG A 133 -10.00 -13.96 2.80
CA ARG A 133 -10.71 -14.41 4.01
C ARG A 133 -11.40 -13.22 4.70
N PRO A 134 -12.65 -13.37 5.20
CA PRO A 134 -13.32 -12.34 5.99
C PRO A 134 -12.48 -11.93 7.21
N GLU A 135 -12.54 -10.66 7.58
CA GLU A 135 -11.79 -10.08 8.70
C GLU A 135 -12.62 -8.98 9.36
N ASN A 136 -12.62 -8.94 10.70
CA ASN A 136 -13.20 -7.82 11.44
C ASN A 136 -12.12 -6.78 11.73
N TYR A 137 -11.95 -5.84 10.80
CA TYR A 137 -10.92 -4.80 10.89
C TYR A 137 -11.08 -3.87 12.10
N PHE A 138 -12.28 -3.72 12.66
CA PHE A 138 -12.49 -2.93 13.87
C PHE A 138 -11.89 -3.62 15.12
N ARG A 139 -11.78 -4.96 15.11
CA ARG A 139 -11.17 -5.75 16.19
C ARG A 139 -9.71 -6.13 15.94
N ALA A 140 -9.17 -5.78 14.77
CA ALA A 140 -7.79 -6.10 14.42
C ALA A 140 -6.81 -5.30 15.30
N ALA A 141 -5.73 -5.94 15.74
CA ALA A 141 -4.66 -5.29 16.50
C ALA A 141 -3.75 -4.51 15.53
N ILE A 142 -4.07 -3.24 15.31
CA ILE A 142 -3.32 -2.36 14.40
C ILE A 142 -2.65 -1.26 15.23
N SER A 143 -1.33 -1.12 15.08
CA SER A 143 -0.53 -0.12 15.80
C SER A 143 0.37 0.63 14.82
N ALA A 144 0.49 1.94 15.00
CA ALA A 144 1.39 2.77 14.18
C ALA A 144 2.83 2.21 14.25
N GLY A 145 3.53 2.21 13.11
CA GLY A 145 4.87 1.63 13.00
C GLY A 145 4.93 0.13 12.73
N VAL A 146 3.79 -0.59 12.75
CA VAL A 146 3.76 -2.01 12.39
C VAL A 146 3.36 -2.14 10.91
N ILE A 147 4.36 -2.30 10.04
CA ILE A 147 4.20 -2.50 8.60
C ILE A 147 4.72 -3.91 8.26
N GLU A 148 3.90 -4.92 8.50
CA GLU A 148 4.29 -6.32 8.29
C GLU A 148 3.41 -6.99 7.22
N HIS A 149 4.07 -7.75 6.35
CA HIS A 149 3.44 -8.78 5.55
C HIS A 149 3.87 -10.14 6.12
N ASP A 150 2.91 -10.90 6.65
CA ASP A 150 3.19 -12.27 7.10
C ASP A 150 3.46 -13.13 5.86
N ARG A 151 4.68 -13.66 5.75
CA ARG A 151 5.05 -14.60 4.67
C ARG A 151 4.37 -15.95 4.87
#